data_AF-A0A924WSB3-F1
#
_entry.id   AF-A0A924WSB3-F1
#
_cell.length_a   1.000
_cell.length_b   1.000
_cell.length_c   1.000
_cell.angle_alpha   90.00
_cell.angle_beta   90.00
_cell.angle_gamma   90.00
#
_symmetry.space_group_name_H-M   'P 1'
#
loop_
_entity.id
_entity.type
_entity.pdbx_description
1 polymer ?
#
loop_
_entity_poly.entity_id
_entity_poly.type
_entity_poly.pdbx_seq_one_letter_code
_entity_poly.pdbx_strand_id
1 'polypeptide(L)'
;MARNLPILLLLAVIIALPFVFRQPPPQGAWRDGDPVIVIVSPHNEAIRYEFAQAFSRWHQKNYQRADGSGQPVKVDWRNIGGTTEISRYLASEYTAATKAWWTGQKKQWSPAASDDLTKSAPPTESTSREIYEAYHKTDMPDAITSRIDLFFGGGQFDHSAAFDAGFAVPMVDLLPPELFKDGGVDLIPERVSGEIWRTSSVMGNVVSTFGIIYNVDRLRDLGISTPPAQWTDLANFKYYGQVGLADPTKSGSIAKAFEMIVHQQMHDAAIRGGYSDQQIEANEQRMGALMKERGKAYKRGDVPDDLRGYQDALEKGFENGLHLLQQIGANARYFTDSASKVPIDVSMGDAAVGMAIDFYGRYQAQESKSTDGTERMKFVTPVGGTSVSCDPISLLRGAGGSAERREDQALTRQVAIRFVQFVLSEQGQRLWCYEPGIKDSAGELIGPEKYTLRRLPIRRTFYPSTQPAIQAAHASHVAHVVDNLADPTIDPYAVATQFVYYRRWTGDHFGVLRDIVRAMCMDSGDELKSAWRAAHQRAIASPADPSRPFDYPFSALPTVKIRDKEGKEATLPLTWRTAPDIRRNFESIEYMREWTKAFRAQYGAITK
;
A
#
# COMPACT_ATOMS: atom_id res chain seq x y z
N MET A 1 -0.58 -60.97 -8.14
CA MET A 1 -1.14 -59.81 -7.41
C MET A 1 -0.31 -59.36 -6.20
N ALA A 2 0.44 -60.24 -5.53
CA ALA A 2 1.21 -59.89 -4.32
C ALA A 2 2.35 -58.86 -4.51
N ARG A 3 2.92 -58.71 -5.72
CA ARG A 3 4.03 -57.77 -5.99
C ARG A 3 3.63 -56.29 -5.95
N ASN A 4 2.36 -55.98 -6.20
CA ASN A 4 1.86 -54.60 -6.24
C ASN A 4 1.15 -54.19 -4.93
N LEU A 5 0.95 -55.14 -4.01
CA LEU A 5 0.32 -54.90 -2.72
C LEU A 5 1.07 -53.88 -1.85
N PRO A 6 2.42 -53.86 -1.78
CA PRO A 6 3.16 -52.86 -1.03
C PRO A 6 2.96 -51.46 -1.61
N ILE A 7 2.90 -51.33 -2.94
CA ILE A 7 2.71 -50.05 -3.64
C ILE A 7 1.31 -49.51 -3.37
N LEU A 8 0.29 -50.37 -3.42
CA LEU A 8 -1.10 -49.98 -3.12
C LEU A 8 -1.27 -49.59 -1.64
N LEU A 9 -0.59 -50.27 -0.72
CA LEU A 9 -0.58 -49.91 0.70
C LEU A 9 0.10 -48.56 0.94
N LEU A 10 1.23 -48.31 0.28
CA LEU A 10 1.97 -47.05 0.40
C LEU A 10 1.19 -45.89 -0.22
N LEU A 11 0.51 -46.12 -1.34
CA LEU A 11 -0.42 -45.17 -1.96
C LEU A 11 -1.61 -44.89 -1.03
N ALA A 12 -2.22 -45.92 -0.43
CA ALA A 12 -3.32 -45.76 0.51
C ALA A 12 -2.88 -44.96 1.75
N VAL A 13 -1.66 -45.19 2.26
CA VAL A 13 -1.07 -44.42 3.36
C VAL A 13 -0.84 -42.97 2.94
N ILE A 14 -0.26 -42.71 1.78
CA ILE A 14 -0.06 -41.34 1.25
C ILE A 14 -1.41 -40.62 1.07
N ILE A 15 -2.44 -41.30 0.58
CA ILE A 15 -3.79 -40.74 0.43
C ILE A 15 -4.43 -40.50 1.80
N ALA A 16 -4.24 -41.40 2.78
CA ALA A 16 -4.82 -41.30 4.11
C ALA A 16 -4.12 -40.28 5.01
N LEU A 17 -2.80 -40.08 4.85
CA LEU A 17 -1.97 -39.15 5.63
C LEU A 17 -2.61 -37.75 5.73
N PRO A 18 -3.01 -37.08 4.63
CA PRO A 18 -3.71 -35.80 4.69
C PRO A 18 -5.04 -35.81 5.46
N PHE A 19 -5.72 -36.95 5.59
CA PHE A 19 -6.97 -37.08 6.35
C PHE A 19 -6.72 -37.40 7.82
N VAL A 20 -5.68 -38.17 8.12
CA VAL A 20 -5.23 -38.51 9.48
C VAL A 20 -4.58 -37.31 10.16
N PHE A 21 -3.77 -36.54 9.42
CA PHE A 21 -3.16 -35.30 9.88
C PHE A 21 -3.99 -34.06 9.52
N ARG A 22 -5.18 -34.25 8.94
CA ARG A 22 -6.17 -33.17 8.89
C ARG A 22 -6.56 -32.89 10.32
N GLN A 23 -6.01 -31.82 10.88
CA GLN A 23 -6.65 -31.22 12.02
C GLN A 23 -8.07 -30.90 11.58
N PRO A 24 -9.09 -31.24 12.39
CA PRO A 24 -10.42 -30.73 12.15
C PRO A 24 -10.27 -29.23 11.90
N PRO A 25 -10.93 -28.64 10.89
CA PRO A 25 -11.10 -27.20 10.92
C PRO A 25 -11.62 -26.83 12.33
N PRO A 26 -11.44 -25.60 12.82
CA PRO A 26 -12.10 -25.13 14.04
C PRO A 26 -13.65 -25.06 13.88
N GLN A 27 -14.25 -26.09 13.27
CA GLN A 27 -15.65 -26.49 13.37
C GLN A 27 -15.86 -27.10 14.76
N GLY A 28 -15.98 -26.22 15.76
CA GLY A 28 -16.38 -26.62 17.10
C GLY A 28 -17.65 -25.93 17.62
N ALA A 29 -18.04 -24.79 17.04
CA ALA A 29 -19.12 -23.95 17.61
C ALA A 29 -20.15 -23.43 16.61
N TRP A 30 -19.86 -23.47 15.29
CA TRP A 30 -20.78 -22.96 14.27
C TRP A 30 -21.96 -23.91 14.07
N ARG A 31 -23.15 -23.33 13.99
CA ARG A 31 -24.42 -23.99 13.73
C ARG A 31 -25.09 -23.36 12.52
N ASP A 32 -26.00 -24.09 11.90
CA ASP A 32 -26.87 -23.51 10.88
C ASP A 32 -27.63 -22.31 11.48
N GLY A 33 -27.61 -21.18 10.77
CA GLY A 33 -28.17 -19.91 11.24
C GLY A 33 -27.18 -19.02 11.99
N ASP A 34 -25.93 -19.45 12.25
CA ASP A 34 -24.89 -18.52 12.68
C ASP A 34 -24.54 -17.54 11.56
N PRO A 35 -24.26 -16.26 11.90
CA PRO A 35 -23.97 -15.24 10.92
C PRO A 35 -22.71 -15.57 10.11
N VAL A 36 -22.78 -15.28 8.81
CA VAL A 36 -21.66 -15.35 7.87
C VAL A 36 -21.46 -13.96 7.28
N ILE A 37 -20.23 -13.45 7.33
CA ILE A 37 -19.86 -12.23 6.60
C ILE A 37 -18.88 -12.57 5.49
N VAL A 38 -19.00 -11.89 4.36
CA VAL A 38 -18.13 -12.07 3.20
C VAL A 38 -17.17 -10.89 3.09
N ILE A 39 -15.87 -11.18 3.14
CA ILE A 39 -14.81 -10.16 3.10
C ILE A 39 -13.93 -10.39 1.88
N VAL A 40 -13.80 -9.38 1.01
CA VAL A 40 -12.78 -9.38 -0.05
C VAL A 40 -11.49 -8.76 0.49
N SER A 41 -10.37 -9.42 0.24
CA SER A 41 -9.09 -9.02 0.83
C SER A 41 -7.89 -9.41 -0.03
N PRO A 42 -6.88 -8.53 -0.20
CA PRO A 42 -5.59 -8.87 -0.79
C PRO A 42 -4.62 -9.47 0.23
N HIS A 43 -5.03 -9.61 1.50
CA HIS A 43 -4.17 -10.14 2.55
C HIS A 43 -3.81 -11.62 2.30
N ASN A 44 -2.63 -12.01 2.80
CA ASN A 44 -2.19 -13.40 2.79
C ASN A 44 -3.03 -14.30 3.71
N GLU A 45 -2.78 -15.60 3.68
CA GLU A 45 -3.51 -16.57 4.50
C GLU A 45 -3.32 -16.36 6.01
N ALA A 46 -2.14 -15.91 6.45
CA ALA A 46 -1.85 -15.71 7.86
C ALA A 46 -2.80 -14.66 8.49
N ILE A 47 -2.94 -13.50 7.86
CA ILE A 47 -3.84 -12.43 8.36
C ILE A 47 -5.30 -12.93 8.37
N ARG A 48 -5.74 -13.56 7.27
CA ARG A 48 -7.11 -14.06 7.14
C ARG A 48 -7.45 -15.11 8.20
N TYR A 49 -6.51 -16.02 8.48
CA TYR A 49 -6.65 -17.02 9.53
C TYR A 49 -6.79 -16.37 10.91
N GLU A 50 -5.82 -15.51 11.29
CA GLU A 50 -5.79 -14.91 12.63
C GLU A 50 -7.02 -14.06 12.93
N PHE A 51 -7.43 -13.21 11.98
CA PHE A 51 -8.62 -12.37 12.16
C PHE A 51 -9.92 -13.18 12.17
N ALA A 52 -10.06 -14.22 11.35
CA ALA A 52 -11.26 -15.05 11.36
C ALA A 52 -11.44 -15.78 12.70
N GLN A 53 -10.36 -16.39 13.21
CA GLN A 53 -10.41 -17.12 14.49
C GLN A 53 -10.65 -16.18 15.66
N ALA A 54 -9.88 -15.09 15.74
CA ALA A 54 -9.99 -14.14 16.84
C ALA A 54 -11.34 -13.44 16.85
N PHE A 55 -11.86 -13.02 15.70
CA PHE A 55 -13.18 -12.39 15.62
C PHE A 55 -14.30 -13.37 15.98
N SER A 56 -14.24 -14.62 15.52
CA SER A 56 -15.27 -15.62 15.87
C SER A 56 -15.33 -15.84 17.39
N ARG A 57 -14.17 -15.99 18.05
CA ARG A 57 -14.09 -16.10 19.52
C ARG A 57 -14.61 -14.85 20.22
N TRP A 58 -14.18 -13.68 19.76
CA TRP A 58 -14.61 -12.40 20.31
C TRP A 58 -16.13 -12.22 20.19
N HIS A 59 -16.71 -12.49 19.02
CA HIS A 59 -18.13 -12.34 18.80
C HIS A 59 -18.95 -13.35 19.63
N GLN A 60 -18.47 -14.60 19.75
CA GLN A 60 -19.09 -15.61 20.60
C GLN A 60 -19.15 -15.21 22.08
N LYS A 61 -18.15 -14.48 22.57
CA LYS A 61 -18.08 -14.00 23.95
C LYS A 61 -18.98 -12.79 24.20
N ASN A 62 -19.10 -11.89 23.22
CA ASN A 62 -19.77 -10.60 23.39
C ASN A 62 -21.23 -10.60 22.92
N TYR A 63 -21.64 -11.57 22.11
CA TYR A 63 -22.97 -11.64 21.54
C TYR A 63 -23.58 -13.02 21.73
N GLN A 64 -24.90 -13.05 21.88
CA GLN A 64 -25.66 -14.27 22.13
C GLN A 64 -26.63 -14.54 20.99
N ARG A 65 -26.87 -15.82 20.75
CA ARG A 65 -27.99 -16.32 19.93
C ARG A 65 -29.30 -16.11 20.67
N ALA A 66 -30.41 -16.35 19.97
CA ALA A 66 -31.75 -16.34 20.58
C ALA A 66 -31.92 -17.34 21.74
N ASP A 67 -31.15 -18.43 21.76
CA ASP A 67 -31.15 -19.44 22.83
C ASP A 67 -30.26 -19.07 24.05
N GLY A 68 -29.64 -17.89 24.04
CA GLY A 68 -28.74 -17.40 25.08
C GLY A 68 -27.30 -17.93 25.00
N SER A 69 -26.99 -18.84 24.07
CA SER A 69 -25.62 -19.31 23.86
C SER A 69 -24.79 -18.28 23.07
N GLY A 70 -23.46 -18.30 23.22
CA GLY A 70 -22.58 -17.39 22.48
C GLY A 70 -22.72 -17.55 20.96
N GLN A 71 -22.69 -16.45 20.21
CA GLN A 71 -22.86 -16.42 18.76
C GLN A 71 -21.51 -16.27 18.04
N PRO A 72 -20.84 -17.35 17.61
CA PRO A 72 -19.66 -17.24 16.75
C PRO A 72 -20.03 -16.72 15.35
N VAL A 73 -19.04 -16.25 14.60
CA VAL A 73 -19.23 -15.75 13.22
C VAL A 73 -18.32 -16.52 12.28
N LYS A 74 -18.86 -16.91 11.12
CA LYS A 74 -18.04 -17.42 10.02
C LYS A 74 -17.62 -16.26 9.11
N VAL A 75 -16.31 -16.14 8.87
CA VAL A 75 -15.77 -15.19 7.89
C VAL A 75 -15.47 -15.94 6.60
N ASP A 76 -16.17 -15.58 5.53
CA ASP A 76 -15.92 -16.09 4.17
C ASP A 76 -15.01 -15.13 3.42
N TRP A 77 -13.77 -15.57 3.17
CA TRP A 77 -12.75 -14.76 2.52
C TRP A 77 -12.78 -14.93 1.00
N ARG A 78 -13.03 -13.84 0.27
CA ARG A 78 -12.92 -13.78 -1.19
C ARG A 78 -11.51 -13.37 -1.58
N ASN A 79 -10.76 -14.33 -2.12
CA ASN A 79 -9.43 -14.10 -2.69
C ASN A 79 -9.54 -13.95 -4.21
N ILE A 80 -9.50 -12.70 -4.68
CA ILE A 80 -9.67 -12.35 -6.09
C ILE A 80 -8.34 -11.91 -6.72
N GLY A 81 -7.32 -11.63 -5.90
CA GLY A 81 -6.03 -11.09 -6.32
C GLY A 81 -5.65 -9.85 -5.52
N GLY A 82 -4.84 -8.98 -6.13
CA GLY A 82 -4.45 -7.71 -5.53
C GLY A 82 -5.59 -6.68 -5.55
N THR A 83 -5.33 -5.48 -5.02
CA THR A 83 -6.33 -4.41 -4.94
C THR A 83 -6.85 -4.00 -6.31
N THR A 84 -6.02 -4.05 -7.35
CA THR A 84 -6.44 -3.76 -8.73
C THR A 84 -7.46 -4.77 -9.25
N GLU A 85 -7.25 -6.08 -9.04
CA GLU A 85 -8.20 -7.13 -9.41
C GLU A 85 -9.50 -7.01 -8.61
N ILE A 86 -9.40 -6.73 -7.30
CA ILE A 86 -10.55 -6.49 -6.43
C ILE A 86 -11.39 -5.31 -6.94
N SER A 87 -10.77 -4.17 -7.27
CA SER A 87 -11.50 -3.01 -7.78
C SER A 87 -12.21 -3.30 -9.11
N ARG A 88 -11.57 -4.03 -10.03
CA ARG A 88 -12.21 -4.43 -11.30
C ARG A 88 -13.40 -5.37 -11.08
N TYR A 89 -13.24 -6.33 -10.16
CA TYR A 89 -14.32 -7.24 -9.80
C TYR A 89 -15.50 -6.48 -9.20
N LEU A 90 -15.26 -5.61 -8.21
CA LEU A 90 -16.31 -4.79 -7.60
C LEU A 90 -17.01 -3.89 -8.63
N ALA A 91 -16.26 -3.27 -9.55
CA ALA A 91 -16.84 -2.48 -10.63
C ALA A 91 -17.81 -3.32 -11.49
N SER A 92 -17.41 -4.53 -11.87
CA SER A 92 -18.25 -5.45 -12.64
C SER A 92 -19.52 -5.84 -11.86
N GLU A 93 -19.38 -6.24 -10.59
CA GLU A 93 -20.51 -6.66 -9.75
C GLU A 93 -21.50 -5.52 -9.53
N TYR A 94 -21.03 -4.31 -9.20
CA TYR A 94 -21.91 -3.16 -8.99
C TYR A 94 -22.59 -2.69 -10.27
N THR A 95 -21.90 -2.72 -11.42
CA THR A 95 -22.52 -2.41 -12.71
C THR A 95 -23.61 -3.43 -13.05
N ALA A 96 -23.35 -4.72 -12.86
CA ALA A 96 -24.33 -5.78 -13.10
C ALA A 96 -25.53 -5.66 -12.16
N ALA A 97 -25.30 -5.48 -10.85
CA ALA A 97 -26.34 -5.32 -9.84
C ALA A 97 -27.20 -4.08 -10.10
N THR A 98 -26.57 -2.94 -10.41
CA THR A 98 -27.28 -1.70 -10.74
C THR A 98 -28.14 -1.86 -11.99
N LYS A 99 -27.60 -2.48 -13.04
CA LYS A 99 -28.37 -2.76 -14.26
C LYS A 99 -29.58 -3.64 -13.98
N ALA A 100 -29.42 -4.71 -13.20
CA ALA A 100 -30.51 -5.61 -12.83
C ALA A 100 -31.59 -4.87 -12.02
N TRP A 101 -31.19 -4.11 -11.01
CA TRP A 101 -32.11 -3.32 -10.17
C TRP A 101 -32.84 -2.23 -10.96
N TRP A 102 -32.14 -1.52 -11.86
CA TRP A 102 -32.70 -0.46 -12.69
C TRP A 102 -33.72 -0.99 -13.70
N THR A 103 -33.35 -2.05 -14.42
CA THR A 103 -34.23 -2.67 -15.42
C THR A 103 -35.40 -3.42 -14.78
N GLY A 104 -35.22 -3.96 -13.57
CA GLY A 104 -36.30 -4.54 -12.76
C GLY A 104 -37.41 -3.54 -12.41
N GLN A 105 -37.08 -2.24 -12.33
CA GLN A 105 -38.05 -1.15 -12.17
C GLN A 105 -38.70 -0.72 -13.50
N LYS A 106 -38.50 -1.48 -14.59
CA LYS A 106 -38.97 -1.18 -15.94
C LYS A 106 -38.39 0.13 -16.51
N LYS A 107 -37.25 0.61 -15.98
CA LYS A 107 -36.53 1.75 -16.52
C LYS A 107 -35.55 1.33 -17.62
N GLN A 108 -35.32 2.22 -18.60
CA GLN A 108 -34.40 1.96 -19.71
C GLN A 108 -32.94 2.09 -19.27
N TRP A 109 -32.10 1.11 -19.63
CA TRP A 109 -30.66 1.16 -19.39
C TRP A 109 -29.94 1.95 -20.48
N SER A 110 -29.02 2.85 -20.09
CA SER A 110 -28.09 3.51 -21.02
C SER A 110 -26.84 2.63 -21.18
N PRO A 111 -26.42 2.26 -22.40
CA PRO A 111 -25.18 1.51 -22.61
C PRO A 111 -23.95 2.22 -22.00
N ALA A 112 -23.90 3.55 -22.09
CA ALA A 112 -22.84 4.39 -21.54
C ALA A 112 -22.74 4.31 -20.01
N ALA A 113 -23.85 4.00 -19.32
CA ALA A 113 -23.87 3.85 -17.87
C ALA A 113 -22.92 2.76 -17.37
N SER A 114 -22.61 1.74 -18.18
CA SER A 114 -21.69 0.66 -17.78
C SER A 114 -20.28 1.19 -17.49
N ASP A 115 -19.82 2.18 -18.27
CA ASP A 115 -18.51 2.80 -18.11
C ASP A 115 -18.55 4.03 -17.21
N ASP A 116 -19.69 4.69 -17.12
CA ASP A 116 -19.87 5.92 -16.35
C ASP A 116 -20.11 5.68 -14.85
N LEU A 117 -20.70 4.53 -14.48
CA LEU A 117 -21.20 4.28 -13.12
C LEU A 117 -20.13 4.43 -12.04
N THR A 118 -18.90 4.03 -12.35
CA THR A 118 -17.79 3.97 -11.38
C THR A 118 -16.81 5.14 -11.55
N LYS A 119 -17.17 6.16 -12.33
CA LYS A 119 -16.36 7.37 -12.47
C LYS A 119 -16.47 8.21 -11.19
N SER A 120 -15.45 9.00 -10.90
CA SER A 120 -15.43 9.88 -9.71
C SER A 120 -16.33 11.12 -9.86
N ALA A 121 -16.85 11.39 -11.05
CA ALA A 121 -17.71 12.53 -11.32
C ALA A 121 -18.94 12.08 -12.13
N PRO A 122 -20.11 12.70 -11.88
CA PRO A 122 -21.33 12.39 -12.63
C PRO A 122 -21.11 12.60 -14.13
N PRO A 123 -21.62 11.68 -14.98
CA PRO A 123 -21.53 11.83 -16.43
C PRO A 123 -22.40 12.99 -16.94
N THR A 124 -22.12 13.45 -18.16
CA THR A 124 -22.87 14.54 -18.81
C THR A 124 -24.14 14.05 -19.51
N GLU A 125 -24.16 12.81 -19.99
CA GLU A 125 -25.32 12.19 -20.62
C GLU A 125 -26.44 12.01 -19.58
N SER A 126 -27.65 12.50 -19.89
CA SER A 126 -28.73 12.66 -18.91
C SER A 126 -29.19 11.35 -18.28
N THR A 127 -29.36 10.30 -19.08
CA THR A 127 -29.86 9.00 -18.60
C THR A 127 -28.79 8.27 -17.81
N SER A 128 -27.55 8.25 -18.30
CA SER A 128 -26.40 7.73 -17.55
C SER A 128 -26.21 8.47 -16.22
N ARG A 129 -26.44 9.79 -16.20
CA ARG A 129 -26.40 10.60 -14.98
C ARG A 129 -27.49 10.23 -13.99
N GLU A 130 -28.72 9.99 -14.43
CA GLU A 130 -29.80 9.53 -13.56
C GLU A 130 -29.45 8.17 -12.91
N ILE A 131 -28.92 7.24 -13.71
CA ILE A 131 -28.46 5.92 -13.23
C ILE A 131 -27.33 6.08 -12.21
N TYR A 132 -26.31 6.89 -12.53
CA TYR A 132 -25.20 7.22 -11.65
C TYR A 132 -25.68 7.76 -10.31
N GLU A 133 -26.56 8.77 -10.32
CA GLU A 133 -27.08 9.37 -9.10
C GLU A 133 -27.92 8.39 -8.27
N ALA A 134 -28.70 7.53 -8.90
CA ALA A 134 -29.48 6.50 -8.22
C ALA A 134 -28.59 5.46 -7.53
N TYR A 135 -27.54 5.00 -8.21
CA TYR A 135 -26.54 4.10 -7.64
C TYR A 135 -25.87 4.69 -6.40
N HIS A 136 -25.35 5.92 -6.48
CA HIS A 136 -24.67 6.55 -5.35
C HIS A 136 -25.58 6.83 -4.14
N LYS A 137 -26.90 7.00 -4.36
CA LYS A 137 -27.90 7.24 -3.30
C LYS A 137 -28.47 5.96 -2.69
N THR A 138 -28.26 4.80 -3.30
CA THR A 138 -28.87 3.53 -2.85
C THR A 138 -27.87 2.70 -2.07
N ASP A 139 -28.07 2.54 -0.75
CA ASP A 139 -27.29 1.63 0.11
C ASP A 139 -28.22 0.64 0.80
N MET A 140 -28.80 -0.25 0.00
CA MET A 140 -29.77 -1.24 0.46
C MET A 140 -29.36 -2.63 -0.09
N PRO A 141 -29.19 -3.65 0.78
CA PRO A 141 -28.70 -4.97 0.38
C PRO A 141 -29.63 -5.72 -0.58
N ASP A 142 -30.93 -5.41 -0.58
CA ASP A 142 -31.93 -5.96 -1.49
C ASP A 142 -32.09 -5.17 -2.80
N ALA A 143 -31.39 -4.05 -2.94
CA ALA A 143 -31.39 -3.22 -4.15
C ALA A 143 -30.10 -3.41 -4.96
N ILE A 144 -28.98 -2.88 -4.46
CA ILE A 144 -27.68 -2.89 -5.15
C ILE A 144 -26.65 -3.43 -4.17
N THR A 145 -26.11 -4.62 -4.48
CA THR A 145 -25.11 -5.30 -3.66
C THR A 145 -24.14 -6.08 -4.53
N SER A 146 -22.88 -6.14 -4.10
CA SER A 146 -21.86 -7.05 -4.65
C SER A 146 -21.88 -8.44 -3.99
N ARG A 147 -22.79 -8.65 -3.02
CA ARG A 147 -22.81 -9.81 -2.10
C ARG A 147 -21.52 -9.98 -1.29
N ILE A 148 -20.77 -8.91 -1.12
CA ILE A 148 -19.58 -8.81 -0.29
C ILE A 148 -19.82 -7.65 0.68
N ASP A 149 -19.49 -7.87 1.96
CA ASP A 149 -19.80 -6.92 3.03
C ASP A 149 -18.66 -5.94 3.29
N LEU A 150 -17.42 -6.43 3.24
CA LEU A 150 -16.23 -5.66 3.61
C LEU A 150 -15.14 -5.80 2.55
N PHE A 151 -14.42 -4.70 2.31
CA PHE A 151 -13.12 -4.70 1.66
C PHE A 151 -12.06 -4.42 2.74
N PHE A 152 -11.14 -5.37 2.97
CA PHE A 152 -10.15 -5.31 4.05
C PHE A 152 -8.73 -5.52 3.54
N GLY A 153 -7.88 -4.50 3.68
CA GLY A 153 -6.48 -4.51 3.25
C GLY A 153 -6.26 -3.90 1.88
N GLY A 154 -5.04 -3.41 1.65
CA GLY A 154 -4.72 -2.56 0.51
C GLY A 154 -4.22 -1.19 0.98
N GLY A 155 -3.95 -0.28 0.04
CA GLY A 155 -3.53 1.08 0.40
C GLY A 155 -4.71 2.04 0.56
N GLN A 156 -4.51 3.12 1.33
CA GLN A 156 -5.48 4.22 1.45
C GLN A 156 -5.99 4.73 0.09
N PHE A 157 -5.10 4.80 -0.92
CA PHE A 157 -5.46 5.19 -2.28
C PHE A 157 -6.58 4.32 -2.88
N ASP A 158 -6.46 3.00 -2.76
CA ASP A 158 -7.42 2.04 -3.34
C ASP A 158 -8.79 2.16 -2.67
N HIS A 159 -8.81 2.38 -1.35
CA HIS A 159 -10.06 2.58 -0.60
C HIS A 159 -10.73 3.92 -0.89
N SER A 160 -9.96 4.99 -1.07
CA SER A 160 -10.50 6.27 -1.53
C SER A 160 -11.06 6.17 -2.94
N ALA A 161 -10.35 5.51 -3.87
CA ALA A 161 -10.87 5.26 -5.21
C ALA A 161 -12.14 4.40 -5.19
N ALA A 162 -12.20 3.38 -4.32
CA ALA A 162 -13.40 2.57 -4.14
C ALA A 162 -14.58 3.37 -3.60
N PHE A 163 -14.35 4.31 -2.68
CA PHE A 163 -15.38 5.23 -2.20
C PHE A 163 -15.86 6.20 -3.28
N ASP A 164 -14.93 6.81 -4.03
CA ASP A 164 -15.24 7.74 -5.12
C ASP A 164 -16.04 7.05 -6.24
N ALA A 165 -15.73 5.77 -6.52
CA ALA A 165 -16.48 4.92 -7.45
C ALA A 165 -17.82 4.40 -6.88
N GLY A 166 -18.17 4.76 -5.64
CA GLY A 166 -19.40 4.39 -4.97
C GLY A 166 -19.43 2.99 -4.36
N PHE A 167 -18.35 2.21 -4.43
CA PHE A 167 -18.33 0.83 -3.90
C PHE A 167 -18.43 0.79 -2.38
N ALA A 168 -17.82 1.76 -1.70
CA ALA A 168 -17.84 1.88 -0.25
C ALA A 168 -18.84 2.95 0.22
N VAL A 169 -19.31 2.81 1.46
CA VAL A 169 -20.22 3.77 2.12
C VAL A 169 -19.59 4.34 3.39
N PRO A 170 -20.01 5.53 3.86
CA PRO A 170 -19.55 6.06 5.13
C PRO A 170 -19.88 5.11 6.29
N MET A 171 -18.93 4.93 7.20
CA MET A 171 -19.11 4.07 8.38
C MET A 171 -18.60 4.66 9.70
N VAL A 172 -17.96 5.84 9.68
CA VAL A 172 -17.41 6.46 10.89
C VAL A 172 -18.46 6.63 12.00
N ASP A 173 -19.67 7.06 11.63
CA ASP A 173 -20.77 7.30 12.56
C ASP A 173 -21.46 6.01 13.04
N LEU A 174 -21.09 4.86 12.46
CA LEU A 174 -21.57 3.53 12.85
C LEU A 174 -20.66 2.88 13.91
N LEU A 175 -19.53 3.52 14.23
CA LEU A 175 -18.49 3.00 15.10
C LEU A 175 -18.47 3.78 16.44
N PRO A 176 -18.23 3.11 17.59
CA PRO A 176 -18.12 3.78 18.87
C PRO A 176 -17.00 4.83 18.86
N PRO A 177 -17.25 6.09 19.28
CA PRO A 177 -16.23 7.15 19.31
C PRO A 177 -14.98 6.79 20.13
N GLU A 178 -15.13 5.93 21.14
CA GLU A 178 -14.08 5.46 22.05
C GLU A 178 -13.01 4.61 21.33
N LEU A 179 -13.30 4.14 20.12
CA LEU A 179 -12.27 3.52 19.27
C LEU A 179 -11.23 4.54 18.78
N PHE A 180 -11.65 5.79 18.63
CA PHE A 180 -10.84 6.85 18.02
C PHE A 180 -10.28 7.82 19.05
N LYS A 181 -10.95 7.99 20.21
CA LYS A 181 -10.54 8.94 21.24
C LYS A 181 -10.69 8.36 22.64
N ASP A 182 -9.73 8.66 23.51
CA ASP A 182 -9.82 8.36 24.95
C ASP A 182 -9.12 9.47 25.75
N GLY A 183 -9.78 10.00 26.78
CA GLY A 183 -9.21 11.04 27.64
C GLY A 183 -8.73 12.31 26.93
N GLY A 184 -9.30 12.64 25.75
CA GLY A 184 -8.85 13.76 24.90
C GLY A 184 -7.66 13.44 23.98
N VAL A 185 -7.19 12.20 23.97
CA VAL A 185 -6.16 11.69 23.05
C VAL A 185 -6.81 11.07 21.83
N ASP A 186 -6.34 11.44 20.64
CA ASP A 186 -6.69 10.71 19.43
C ASP A 186 -5.92 9.38 19.40
N LEU A 187 -6.64 8.28 19.65
CA LEU A 187 -6.12 6.92 19.58
C LEU A 187 -5.84 6.49 18.15
N ILE A 188 -6.68 6.92 17.21
CA ILE A 188 -6.51 6.73 15.77
C ILE A 188 -6.82 8.08 15.10
N PRO A 189 -5.78 8.91 14.88
CA PRO A 189 -5.93 10.23 14.27
C PRO A 189 -6.51 10.15 12.85
N GLU A 190 -7.11 11.25 12.37
CA GLU A 190 -7.57 11.35 10.97
C GLU A 190 -6.41 11.39 9.99
N ARG A 191 -5.35 12.09 10.38
CA ARG A 191 -4.12 12.25 9.61
C ARG A 191 -2.92 12.17 10.51
N VAL A 192 -1.85 11.60 9.98
CA VAL A 192 -0.53 11.60 10.59
C VAL A 192 0.46 12.00 9.51
N SER A 193 1.15 13.13 9.73
CA SER A 193 2.16 13.66 8.83
C SER A 193 1.75 13.71 7.35
N GLY A 194 0.56 14.26 7.09
CA GLY A 194 -0.01 14.41 5.75
C GLY A 194 -0.70 13.17 5.17
N GLU A 195 -0.38 11.97 5.67
CA GLU A 195 -1.06 10.72 5.31
C GLU A 195 -2.46 10.64 5.93
N ILE A 196 -3.42 10.09 5.19
CA ILE A 196 -4.80 9.88 5.66
C ILE A 196 -4.88 8.52 6.35
N TRP A 197 -5.30 8.52 7.61
CA TRP A 197 -5.54 7.31 8.38
C TRP A 197 -7.03 7.04 8.58
N ARG A 198 -7.84 8.09 8.71
CA ARG A 198 -9.27 7.97 8.90
C ARG A 198 -10.04 9.08 8.20
N THR A 199 -11.09 8.71 7.48
CA THR A 199 -12.12 9.60 6.94
C THR A 199 -13.50 9.05 7.32
N SER A 200 -14.58 9.55 6.71
CA SER A 200 -15.90 8.94 6.88
C SER A 200 -16.01 7.53 6.29
N SER A 201 -15.18 7.18 5.29
CA SER A 201 -15.27 5.94 4.49
C SER A 201 -13.99 5.10 4.44
N VAL A 202 -12.85 5.68 4.80
CA VAL A 202 -11.57 5.00 4.91
C VAL A 202 -11.25 4.83 6.40
N MET A 203 -11.09 3.60 6.86
CA MET A 203 -10.68 3.29 8.24
C MET A 203 -9.36 2.53 8.23
N GLY A 204 -8.24 3.24 8.36
CA GLY A 204 -6.95 2.65 8.65
C GLY A 204 -7.00 1.82 9.93
N ASN A 205 -6.43 0.62 9.89
CA ASN A 205 -6.41 -0.29 11.05
C ASN A 205 -5.02 -0.85 11.37
N VAL A 206 -4.05 -0.64 10.50
CA VAL A 206 -2.64 -0.99 10.70
C VAL A 206 -1.83 -0.05 9.82
N VAL A 207 -0.58 0.20 10.19
CA VAL A 207 0.29 1.12 9.45
C VAL A 207 1.53 0.42 8.94
N SER A 208 2.07 0.95 7.86
CA SER A 208 3.25 0.44 7.20
C SER A 208 4.20 1.56 6.84
N THR A 209 5.49 1.27 6.98
CA THR A 209 6.59 2.09 6.45
C THR A 209 7.27 1.38 5.28
N PHE A 210 8.03 2.12 4.48
CA PHE A 210 8.79 1.60 3.35
C PHE A 210 10.27 1.75 3.66
N GLY A 211 11.04 0.70 3.41
CA GLY A 211 12.44 0.72 3.79
C GLY A 211 13.35 -0.15 2.95
N ILE A 212 14.58 -0.22 3.45
CA ILE A 212 15.69 -0.92 2.81
C ILE A 212 15.85 -2.26 3.52
N ILE A 213 16.04 -3.31 2.73
CA ILE A 213 16.43 -4.62 3.21
C ILE A 213 17.83 -4.94 2.71
N TYR A 214 18.67 -5.56 3.55
CA TYR A 214 20.02 -5.93 3.15
C TYR A 214 20.47 -7.23 3.81
N ASN A 215 21.35 -7.94 3.11
CA ASN A 215 21.98 -9.16 3.58
C ASN A 215 23.35 -8.86 4.20
N VAL A 216 23.55 -9.20 5.47
CA VAL A 216 24.79 -8.85 6.20
C VAL A 216 26.03 -9.55 5.63
N ASP A 217 25.90 -10.76 5.11
CA ASP A 217 27.02 -11.51 4.53
C ASP A 217 27.41 -10.94 3.17
N ARG A 218 26.41 -10.62 2.33
CA ARG A 218 26.66 -10.02 1.01
C ARG A 218 27.26 -8.63 1.10
N LEU A 219 26.87 -7.82 2.07
CA LEU A 219 27.50 -6.52 2.33
C LEU A 219 29.00 -6.69 2.65
N ARG A 220 29.36 -7.71 3.45
CA ARG A 220 30.75 -8.04 3.75
C ARG A 220 31.53 -8.45 2.50
N ASP A 221 30.94 -9.30 1.66
CA ASP A 221 31.54 -9.74 0.39
C ASP A 221 31.80 -8.55 -0.57
N LEU A 222 30.92 -7.56 -0.56
CA LEU A 222 31.05 -6.33 -1.37
C LEU A 222 32.00 -5.29 -0.74
N GLY A 223 32.59 -5.58 0.42
CA GLY A 223 33.46 -4.64 1.13
C GLY A 223 32.71 -3.38 1.58
N ILE A 224 31.46 -3.52 2.03
CA ILE A 224 30.61 -2.45 2.55
C ILE A 224 30.61 -2.54 4.08
N SER A 225 31.33 -1.61 4.72
CA SER A 225 31.47 -1.56 6.18
C SER A 225 30.32 -0.84 6.88
N THR A 226 29.66 0.09 6.18
CA THR A 226 28.52 0.86 6.69
C THR A 226 27.27 0.40 5.95
N PRO A 227 26.33 -0.30 6.61
CA PRO A 227 25.08 -0.71 6.00
C PRO A 227 24.26 0.50 5.48
N PRO A 228 23.44 0.31 4.45
CA PRO A 228 22.60 1.39 3.93
C PRO A 228 21.55 1.77 4.97
N ALA A 229 21.33 3.07 5.13
CA ALA A 229 20.34 3.64 6.04
C ALA A 229 19.43 4.69 5.37
N GLN A 230 19.83 5.20 4.20
CA GLN A 230 19.10 6.19 3.41
C GLN A 230 18.92 5.71 1.97
N TRP A 231 17.89 6.19 1.28
CA TRP A 231 17.64 5.79 -0.12
C TRP A 231 18.81 6.12 -1.05
N THR A 232 19.52 7.21 -0.78
CA THR A 232 20.73 7.63 -1.50
C THR A 232 21.86 6.60 -1.44
N ASP A 233 21.93 5.78 -0.38
CA ASP A 233 22.96 4.74 -0.25
C ASP A 233 22.82 3.67 -1.34
N LEU A 234 21.60 3.43 -1.83
CA LEU A 234 21.32 2.45 -2.89
C LEU A 234 21.88 2.87 -4.26
N ALA A 235 22.25 4.14 -4.44
CA ALA A 235 22.92 4.64 -5.64
C ALA A 235 24.42 4.31 -5.68
N ASN A 236 25.00 3.82 -4.58
CA ASN A 236 26.42 3.48 -4.52
C ASN A 236 26.78 2.39 -5.57
N PHE A 237 27.76 2.66 -6.43
CA PHE A 237 28.20 1.73 -7.49
C PHE A 237 28.66 0.36 -6.96
N LYS A 238 29.07 0.25 -5.68
CA LYS A 238 29.35 -1.06 -5.06
C LYS A 238 28.15 -2.02 -5.10
N TYR A 239 26.93 -1.49 -5.24
CA TYR A 239 25.71 -2.28 -5.43
C TYR A 239 25.38 -2.60 -6.89
N TYR A 240 26.27 -2.33 -7.85
CA TYR A 240 26.02 -2.62 -9.26
C TYR A 240 25.65 -4.09 -9.51
N GLY A 241 24.42 -4.32 -9.98
CA GLY A 241 23.87 -5.66 -10.21
C GLY A 241 23.54 -6.44 -8.93
N GLN A 242 23.42 -5.74 -7.79
CA GLN A 242 23.16 -6.32 -6.46
C GLN A 242 21.85 -5.83 -5.82
N VAL A 243 21.14 -4.87 -6.44
CA VAL A 243 19.88 -4.34 -5.90
C VAL A 243 18.69 -5.14 -6.43
N GLY A 244 17.92 -5.78 -5.56
CA GLY A 244 16.63 -6.39 -5.90
C GLY A 244 15.51 -5.36 -5.88
N LEU A 245 14.77 -5.23 -6.98
CA LEU A 245 13.63 -4.31 -7.11
C LEU A 245 12.40 -5.07 -7.64
N ALA A 246 11.20 -4.53 -7.42
CA ALA A 246 9.97 -5.02 -8.04
C ALA A 246 9.41 -4.00 -9.05
N ASP A 247 8.66 -4.49 -10.01
CA ASP A 247 7.94 -3.68 -11.00
C ASP A 247 6.89 -2.81 -10.30
N PRO A 248 7.04 -1.47 -10.31
CA PRO A 248 6.10 -0.59 -9.64
C PRO A 248 4.73 -0.58 -10.33
N THR A 249 4.62 -1.04 -11.59
CA THR A 249 3.33 -1.21 -12.26
C THR A 249 2.53 -2.39 -11.72
N LYS A 250 3.19 -3.35 -11.06
CA LYS A 250 2.57 -4.54 -10.43
C LYS A 250 2.46 -4.44 -8.92
N SER A 251 3.36 -3.71 -8.26
CA SER A 251 3.36 -3.55 -6.80
C SER A 251 3.03 -2.12 -6.37
N GLY A 252 1.90 -1.95 -5.66
CA GLY A 252 1.55 -0.68 -5.03
C GLY A 252 2.53 -0.23 -3.95
N SER A 253 3.08 -1.15 -3.16
CA SER A 253 4.02 -0.84 -2.09
C SER A 253 5.37 -0.34 -2.62
N ILE A 254 5.87 -0.92 -3.71
CA ILE A 254 7.12 -0.45 -4.35
C ILE A 254 6.89 0.86 -5.11
N ALA A 255 5.72 1.03 -5.74
CA ALA A 255 5.35 2.33 -6.30
C ALA A 255 5.35 3.43 -5.22
N LYS A 256 4.86 3.12 -4.01
CA LYS A 256 4.90 4.04 -2.86
C LYS A 256 6.33 4.30 -2.36
N ALA A 257 7.18 3.28 -2.27
CA ALA A 257 8.59 3.46 -1.92
C ALA A 257 9.32 4.40 -2.91
N PHE A 258 9.10 4.23 -4.23
CA PHE A 258 9.65 5.13 -5.23
C PHE A 258 9.08 6.55 -5.14
N GLU A 259 7.79 6.69 -4.81
CA GLU A 259 7.21 7.99 -4.50
C GLU A 259 7.91 8.66 -3.32
N MET A 260 8.18 7.93 -2.23
CA MET A 260 8.86 8.47 -1.04
C MET A 260 10.27 8.97 -1.36
N ILE A 261 11.02 8.27 -2.23
CA ILE A 261 12.33 8.72 -2.72
C ILE A 261 12.20 10.09 -3.40
N VAL A 262 11.25 10.23 -4.33
CA VAL A 262 11.04 11.50 -5.05
C VAL A 262 10.58 12.59 -4.10
N HIS A 263 9.67 12.27 -3.19
CA HIS A 263 9.11 13.21 -2.23
C HIS A 263 10.17 13.73 -1.25
N GLN A 264 11.05 12.86 -0.74
CA GLN A 264 12.18 13.26 0.10
C GLN A 264 13.12 14.19 -0.67
N GLN A 265 13.41 13.90 -1.95
CA GLN A 265 14.27 14.78 -2.75
C GLN A 265 13.62 16.15 -3.04
N MET A 266 12.29 16.23 -3.10
CA MET A 266 11.53 17.49 -3.14
C MET A 266 11.67 18.28 -1.84
N HIS A 267 11.55 17.61 -0.69
CA HIS A 267 11.76 18.22 0.62
C HIS A 267 13.18 18.76 0.75
N ASP A 268 14.18 17.92 0.51
CA ASP A 268 15.59 18.29 0.58
C ASP A 268 15.92 19.49 -0.33
N ALA A 269 15.31 19.57 -1.51
CA ALA A 269 15.49 20.69 -2.42
C ALA A 269 14.85 21.98 -1.90
N ALA A 270 13.69 21.91 -1.26
CA ALA A 270 13.08 23.06 -0.60
C ALA A 270 13.95 23.56 0.56
N ILE A 271 14.46 22.66 1.41
CA ILE A 271 15.39 23.01 2.49
C ILE A 271 16.65 23.70 1.93
N ARG A 272 17.27 23.13 0.89
CA ARG A 272 18.43 23.76 0.21
C ARG A 272 18.09 25.09 -0.45
N GLY A 273 16.84 25.27 -0.88
CA GLY A 273 16.30 26.53 -1.39
C GLY A 273 16.09 27.60 -0.30
N GLY A 274 16.32 27.27 0.98
CA GLY A 274 16.21 28.20 2.11
C GLY A 274 14.82 28.22 2.77
N TYR A 275 13.97 27.24 2.49
CA TYR A 275 12.64 27.13 3.10
C TYR A 275 12.69 26.19 4.31
N SER A 276 12.28 26.66 5.49
CA SER A 276 12.10 25.81 6.67
C SER A 276 10.80 24.99 6.58
N ASP A 277 10.67 23.92 7.38
CA ASP A 277 9.44 23.11 7.42
C ASP A 277 8.19 23.95 7.72
N GLN A 278 8.31 24.97 8.59
CA GLN A 278 7.21 25.88 8.89
C GLN A 278 6.82 26.73 7.68
N GLN A 279 7.80 27.18 6.88
CA GLN A 279 7.54 27.93 5.65
C GLN A 279 6.96 27.03 4.56
N ILE A 280 7.44 25.79 4.45
CA ILE A 280 6.90 24.78 3.54
C ILE A 280 5.41 24.56 3.84
N GLU A 281 5.06 24.29 5.09
CA GLU A 281 3.68 24.08 5.53
C GLU A 281 2.80 25.30 5.22
N ALA A 282 3.26 26.52 5.55
CA ALA A 282 2.52 27.74 5.27
C ALA A 282 2.32 27.96 3.76
N ASN A 283 3.33 27.67 2.94
CA ASN A 283 3.24 27.77 1.48
C ASN A 283 2.26 26.74 0.90
N GLU A 284 2.28 25.50 1.39
CA GLU A 284 1.35 24.45 0.94
C GLU A 284 -0.10 24.74 1.35
N GLN A 285 -0.33 25.37 2.51
CA GLN A 285 -1.66 25.86 2.90
C GLN A 285 -2.17 26.95 1.95
N ARG A 286 -1.31 27.91 1.58
CA ARG A 286 -1.63 28.95 0.58
C ARG A 286 -1.93 28.35 -0.79
N MET A 287 -1.14 27.35 -1.21
CA MET A 287 -1.39 26.62 -2.46
C MET A 287 -2.71 25.84 -2.41
N GLY A 288 -3.03 25.21 -1.28
CA GLY A 288 -4.31 24.53 -1.07
C GLY A 288 -5.50 25.48 -1.15
N ALA A 289 -5.39 26.68 -0.59
CA ALA A 289 -6.42 27.72 -0.69
C ALA A 289 -6.62 28.18 -2.15
N LEU A 290 -5.53 28.42 -2.88
CA LEU A 290 -5.57 28.79 -4.29
C LEU A 290 -6.22 27.70 -5.16
N MET A 291 -5.87 26.43 -4.92
CA MET A 291 -6.48 25.29 -5.63
C MET A 291 -7.99 25.22 -5.36
N LYS A 292 -8.41 25.46 -4.11
CA LYS A 292 -9.83 25.49 -3.74
C LYS A 292 -10.57 26.66 -4.40
N GLU A 293 -9.97 27.84 -4.42
CA GLU A 293 -10.53 29.04 -5.06
C GLU A 293 -10.71 28.83 -6.57
N ARG A 294 -9.71 28.29 -7.26
CA ARG A 294 -9.75 28.09 -8.72
C ARG A 294 -10.57 26.88 -9.14
N GLY A 295 -10.69 25.86 -8.28
CA GLY A 295 -11.41 24.63 -8.59
C GLY A 295 -10.94 24.01 -9.91
N LYS A 296 -11.87 23.80 -10.85
CA LYS A 296 -11.58 23.22 -12.18
C LYS A 296 -10.68 24.09 -13.06
N ALA A 297 -10.55 25.38 -12.77
CA ALA A 297 -9.70 26.29 -13.53
C ALA A 297 -8.21 26.22 -13.11
N TYR A 298 -7.90 25.57 -11.97
CA TYR A 298 -6.53 25.41 -11.51
C TYR A 298 -5.71 24.57 -12.50
N LYS A 299 -4.53 25.08 -12.87
CA LYS A 299 -3.51 24.32 -13.59
C LYS A 299 -2.30 24.10 -12.68
N ARG A 300 -1.59 22.98 -12.83
CA ARG A 300 -0.35 22.68 -12.08
C ARG A 300 0.78 23.74 -12.27
N GLY A 301 0.60 24.62 -13.25
CA GLY A 301 1.35 25.85 -13.51
C GLY A 301 1.11 27.02 -12.55
N ASP A 302 -0.10 27.09 -11.99
CA ASP A 302 -0.64 28.27 -11.33
C ASP A 302 -0.03 28.42 -9.93
N VAL A 303 0.95 29.31 -9.81
CA VAL A 303 1.66 29.61 -8.57
C VAL A 303 1.76 31.13 -8.41
N PRO A 304 1.45 31.68 -7.21
CA PRO A 304 1.67 33.10 -6.91
C PRO A 304 3.12 33.52 -7.17
N ASP A 305 3.34 34.77 -7.60
CA ASP A 305 4.68 35.25 -7.97
C ASP A 305 5.71 35.11 -6.83
N ASP A 306 5.28 35.36 -5.59
CA ASP A 306 6.12 35.22 -4.40
C ASP A 306 6.45 33.77 -4.02
N LEU A 307 5.70 32.79 -4.56
CA LEU A 307 5.93 31.36 -4.36
C LEU A 307 6.67 30.70 -5.53
N ARG A 308 7.08 31.44 -6.56
CA ARG A 308 7.79 30.86 -7.72
C ARG A 308 9.10 30.20 -7.33
N GLY A 309 9.95 30.87 -6.53
CA GLY A 309 11.23 30.28 -6.09
C GLY A 309 11.03 29.00 -5.28
N TYR A 310 9.97 28.93 -4.47
CA TYR A 310 9.61 27.73 -3.72
C TYR A 310 9.17 26.60 -4.66
N GLN A 311 8.32 26.92 -5.63
CA GLN A 311 7.89 25.95 -6.64
C GLN A 311 9.07 25.46 -7.49
N ASP A 312 10.00 26.33 -7.88
CA ASP A 312 11.18 25.96 -8.67
C ASP A 312 12.09 25.00 -7.89
N ALA A 313 12.25 25.20 -6.57
CA ALA A 313 12.97 24.28 -5.70
C ALA A 313 12.29 22.89 -5.65
N LEU A 314 10.97 22.83 -5.55
CA LEU A 314 10.23 21.56 -5.60
C LEU A 314 10.38 20.84 -6.94
N GLU A 315 10.30 21.56 -8.05
CA GLU A 315 10.47 20.97 -9.39
C GLU A 315 11.88 20.44 -9.58
N LYS A 316 12.89 21.14 -9.06
CA LYS A 316 14.26 20.63 -9.05
C LYS A 316 14.41 19.38 -8.19
N GLY A 317 13.75 19.33 -7.03
CA GLY A 317 13.75 18.15 -6.18
C GLY A 317 13.06 16.95 -6.82
N PHE A 318 12.01 17.16 -7.62
CA PHE A 318 11.39 16.11 -8.42
C PHE A 318 12.36 15.51 -9.44
N GLU A 319 13.12 16.35 -10.16
CA GLU A 319 14.20 15.89 -11.05
C GLU A 319 15.27 15.10 -10.29
N ASN A 320 15.73 15.62 -9.14
CA ASN A 320 16.72 14.93 -8.30
C ASN A 320 16.22 13.55 -7.84
N GLY A 321 14.93 13.45 -7.50
CA GLY A 321 14.26 12.20 -7.17
C GLY A 321 14.29 11.19 -8.31
N LEU A 322 13.98 11.62 -9.53
CA LEU A 322 14.03 10.76 -10.71
C LEU A 322 15.46 10.33 -11.05
N HIS A 323 16.45 11.20 -10.90
CA HIS A 323 17.86 10.83 -11.08
C HIS A 323 18.32 9.80 -10.03
N LEU A 324 17.88 9.95 -8.78
CA LEU A 324 18.19 8.96 -7.74
C LEU A 324 17.57 7.60 -8.09
N LEU A 325 16.30 7.57 -8.50
CA LEU A 325 15.64 6.33 -8.97
C LEU A 325 16.36 5.70 -10.17
N GLN A 326 16.88 6.52 -11.08
CA GLN A 326 17.66 6.07 -12.22
C GLN A 326 18.98 5.42 -11.80
N GLN A 327 19.71 6.01 -10.85
CA GLN A 327 20.94 5.43 -10.30
C GLN A 327 20.67 4.11 -9.56
N ILE A 328 19.60 4.05 -8.77
CA ILE A 328 19.19 2.82 -8.09
C ILE A 328 18.79 1.75 -9.13
N GLY A 329 18.04 2.13 -10.16
CA GLY A 329 17.69 1.26 -11.28
C GLY A 329 18.91 0.76 -12.06
N ALA A 330 19.95 1.58 -12.20
CA ALA A 330 21.21 1.19 -12.82
C ALA A 330 22.02 0.18 -11.99
N ASN A 331 21.83 0.17 -10.67
CA ASN A 331 22.37 -0.85 -9.77
C ASN A 331 21.48 -2.11 -9.68
N ALA A 332 20.31 -2.10 -10.30
CA ALA A 332 19.36 -3.20 -10.21
C ALA A 332 19.93 -4.51 -10.78
N ARG A 333 19.80 -5.58 -10.01
CA ARG A 333 19.98 -6.95 -10.48
C ARG A 333 18.83 -7.33 -11.41
N TYR A 334 17.60 -7.07 -10.96
CA TYR A 334 16.36 -7.39 -11.66
C TYR A 334 15.22 -6.46 -11.22
N PHE A 335 14.11 -6.51 -11.96
CA PHE A 335 12.78 -6.07 -11.52
C PHE A 335 11.84 -7.28 -11.55
N THR A 336 11.37 -7.73 -10.38
CA THR A 336 10.43 -8.86 -10.24
C THR A 336 8.98 -8.39 -10.30
N ASP A 337 8.05 -9.23 -10.73
CA ASP A 337 6.60 -8.93 -10.70
C ASP A 337 6.00 -9.00 -9.29
N SER A 338 6.68 -9.67 -8.35
CA SER A 338 6.25 -9.83 -6.96
C SER A 338 7.16 -9.11 -5.97
N ALA A 339 6.61 -8.16 -5.20
CA ALA A 339 7.37 -7.43 -4.18
C ALA A 339 7.82 -8.31 -3.00
N SER A 340 7.14 -9.42 -2.71
CA SER A 340 7.56 -10.34 -1.64
C SER A 340 8.78 -11.18 -2.02
N LYS A 341 9.11 -11.28 -3.31
CA LYS A 341 10.30 -12.01 -3.78
C LYS A 341 11.61 -11.28 -3.42
N VAL A 342 11.61 -9.94 -3.40
CA VAL A 342 12.83 -9.17 -3.10
C VAL A 342 13.37 -9.51 -1.70
N PRO A 343 12.58 -9.48 -0.60
CA PRO A 343 13.02 -9.97 0.71
C PRO A 343 13.60 -11.39 0.68
N ILE A 344 12.93 -12.32 -0.02
CA ILE A 344 13.36 -13.72 -0.08
C ILE A 344 14.76 -13.81 -0.70
N ASP A 345 14.95 -13.22 -1.88
CA ASP A 345 16.22 -13.24 -2.59
C ASP A 345 17.34 -12.52 -1.81
N VAL A 346 17.02 -11.40 -1.15
CA VAL A 346 17.99 -10.72 -0.27
C VAL A 346 18.36 -11.63 0.90
N SER A 347 17.40 -12.27 1.56
CA SER A 347 17.69 -13.17 2.68
C SER A 347 18.52 -14.39 2.29
N MET A 348 18.37 -14.89 1.06
CA MET A 348 19.16 -15.99 0.50
C MET A 348 20.54 -15.53 -0.01
N GLY A 349 20.77 -14.22 -0.12
CA GLY A 349 22.02 -13.64 -0.63
C GLY A 349 22.10 -13.54 -2.16
N ASP A 350 21.02 -13.85 -2.89
CA ASP A 350 20.93 -13.71 -4.34
C ASP A 350 20.98 -12.23 -4.78
N ALA A 351 20.48 -11.34 -3.94
CA ALA A 351 20.68 -9.90 -4.00
C ALA A 351 21.30 -9.41 -2.67
N ALA A 352 22.09 -8.35 -2.70
CA ALA A 352 22.72 -7.83 -1.49
C ALA A 352 21.80 -6.87 -0.72
N VAL A 353 21.01 -6.11 -1.46
CA VAL A 353 20.14 -5.05 -0.93
C VAL A 353 18.86 -4.96 -1.78
N GLY A 354 17.79 -4.43 -1.22
CA GLY A 354 16.55 -4.17 -1.94
C GLY A 354 15.63 -3.24 -1.18
N MET A 355 14.42 -3.05 -1.71
CA MET A 355 13.36 -2.29 -1.04
C MET A 355 12.23 -3.22 -0.63
N ALA A 356 11.63 -2.94 0.51
CA ALA A 356 10.45 -3.66 0.97
C ALA A 356 9.52 -2.75 1.78
N ILE A 357 8.24 -3.11 1.80
CA ILE A 357 7.34 -2.67 2.86
C ILE A 357 7.74 -3.38 4.15
N ASP A 358 7.61 -2.69 5.27
CA ASP A 358 8.19 -3.10 6.54
C ASP A 358 7.81 -4.50 6.99
N PHE A 359 6.55 -4.89 6.93
CA PHE A 359 6.13 -6.20 7.40
C PHE A 359 6.69 -7.34 6.53
N TYR A 360 6.87 -7.14 5.21
CA TYR A 360 7.60 -8.11 4.36
C TYR A 360 9.07 -8.20 4.75
N GLY A 361 9.73 -7.05 4.95
CA GLY A 361 11.12 -7.00 5.35
C GLY A 361 11.37 -7.62 6.73
N ARG A 362 10.57 -7.22 7.73
CA ARG A 362 10.64 -7.71 9.11
C ARG A 362 10.29 -9.18 9.21
N TYR A 363 9.24 -9.66 8.54
CA TYR A 363 8.90 -11.09 8.54
C TYR A 363 10.04 -11.92 7.97
N GLN A 364 10.54 -11.56 6.78
CA GLN A 364 11.61 -12.32 6.16
C GLN A 364 12.94 -12.22 6.93
N ALA A 365 13.22 -11.09 7.60
CA ALA A 365 14.39 -10.96 8.48
C ALA A 365 14.34 -11.99 9.62
N GLN A 366 13.17 -12.19 10.23
CA GLN A 366 12.95 -13.21 11.26
C GLN A 366 13.14 -14.62 10.70
N GLU A 367 12.55 -14.94 9.55
CA GLU A 367 12.69 -16.26 8.90
C GLU A 367 14.13 -16.54 8.43
N SER A 368 14.92 -15.49 8.19
CA SER A 368 16.33 -15.60 7.79
C SER A 368 17.29 -15.89 8.94
N LYS A 369 16.80 -16.03 10.17
CA LYS A 369 17.64 -16.32 11.33
C LYS A 369 18.32 -17.67 11.17
N SER A 370 19.64 -17.65 11.30
CA SER A 370 20.45 -18.87 11.35
C SER A 370 20.20 -19.63 12.66
N THR A 371 20.69 -20.87 12.76
CA THR A 371 20.49 -21.74 13.94
C THR A 371 21.05 -21.15 15.24
N ASP A 372 22.02 -20.24 15.13
CA ASP A 372 22.62 -19.44 16.21
C ASP A 372 21.82 -18.17 16.54
N GLY A 373 20.69 -17.94 15.88
CA GLY A 373 19.79 -16.81 16.12
C GLY A 373 20.18 -15.50 15.42
N THR A 374 21.29 -15.46 14.69
CA THR A 374 21.71 -14.26 13.95
C THR A 374 20.87 -14.06 12.70
N GLU A 375 20.35 -12.84 12.52
CA GLU A 375 19.61 -12.42 11.32
C GLU A 375 20.57 -12.24 10.15
N ARG A 376 20.32 -12.97 9.04
CA ARG A 376 21.08 -12.80 7.79
C ARG A 376 20.59 -11.63 6.96
N MET A 377 19.31 -11.29 7.09
CA MET A 377 18.72 -10.10 6.48
C MET A 377 18.23 -9.14 7.56
N LYS A 378 18.43 -7.85 7.34
CA LYS A 378 17.88 -6.79 8.18
C LYS A 378 16.95 -5.89 7.37
N PHE A 379 15.98 -5.30 8.05
CA PHE A 379 15.14 -4.22 7.54
C PHE A 379 15.50 -2.91 8.25
N VAL A 380 15.55 -1.81 7.51
CA VAL A 380 15.76 -0.46 8.07
C VAL A 380 14.81 0.54 7.43
N THR A 381 14.20 1.35 8.29
CA THR A 381 13.36 2.49 7.91
C THR A 381 14.25 3.71 7.63
N PRO A 382 14.21 4.33 6.44
CA PRO A 382 14.92 5.57 6.17
C PRO A 382 14.30 6.72 6.97
N VAL A 383 14.99 7.11 8.03
CA VAL A 383 14.67 8.26 8.90
C VAL A 383 14.55 9.50 8.00
N GLY A 384 13.39 10.18 8.05
CA GLY A 384 13.08 11.33 7.21
C GLY A 384 12.90 11.03 5.71
N GLY A 385 12.74 9.75 5.32
CA GLY A 385 12.63 9.34 3.92
C GLY A 385 11.41 8.45 3.62
N THR A 386 10.51 8.22 4.57
CA THR A 386 9.30 7.42 4.36
C THR A 386 8.12 8.02 5.09
N SER A 387 6.95 7.96 4.46
CA SER A 387 5.69 8.22 5.14
C SER A 387 5.21 7.00 5.92
N VAL A 388 4.18 7.22 6.74
CA VAL A 388 3.48 6.18 7.48
C VAL A 388 2.06 6.05 6.93
N SER A 389 1.90 5.17 5.95
CA SER A 389 0.61 4.92 5.31
C SER A 389 -0.19 3.88 6.08
N CYS A 390 -1.53 3.98 6.05
CA CYS A 390 -2.40 2.97 6.63
C CYS A 390 -2.88 1.94 5.60
N ASP A 391 -3.15 0.74 6.09
CA ASP A 391 -3.93 -0.27 5.40
C ASP A 391 -5.38 -0.21 5.91
N PRO A 392 -6.37 0.14 5.07
CA PRO A 392 -7.72 0.36 5.54
C PRO A 392 -8.63 -0.87 5.53
N ILE A 393 -9.80 -0.69 6.13
CA ILE A 393 -11.01 -1.49 5.95
C ILE A 393 -12.15 -0.56 5.53
N SER A 394 -13.05 -1.03 4.68
CA SER A 394 -14.23 -0.29 4.21
C SER A 394 -15.48 -1.16 4.21
N LEU A 395 -16.62 -0.57 4.61
CA LEU A 395 -17.94 -1.16 4.46
C LEU A 395 -18.42 -0.95 3.01
N LEU A 396 -18.79 -2.04 2.35
CA LEU A 396 -19.25 -2.01 0.97
C LEU A 396 -20.74 -1.64 0.89
N ARG A 397 -21.11 -0.98 -0.20
CA ARG A 397 -22.50 -0.60 -0.51
C ARG A 397 -23.36 -1.86 -0.64
N GLY A 398 -24.50 -1.86 0.04
CA GLY A 398 -25.37 -3.03 0.11
C GLY A 398 -24.79 -4.18 0.96
N ALA A 399 -23.85 -3.89 1.87
CA ALA A 399 -23.41 -4.85 2.89
C ALA A 399 -24.64 -5.38 3.67
N GLY A 400 -24.60 -6.68 3.97
CA GLY A 400 -25.75 -7.49 4.37
C GLY A 400 -26.29 -8.34 3.23
N GLY A 401 -26.05 -7.97 1.97
CA GLY A 401 -26.52 -8.69 0.79
C GLY A 401 -25.83 -10.03 0.52
N SER A 402 -24.79 -10.37 1.29
CA SER A 402 -24.16 -11.69 1.29
C SER A 402 -25.03 -12.76 1.98
N ALA A 403 -25.99 -12.34 2.82
CA ALA A 403 -26.90 -13.25 3.50
C ALA A 403 -27.81 -13.98 2.51
N GLU A 404 -27.98 -15.29 2.70
CA GLU A 404 -28.86 -16.10 1.85
C GLU A 404 -30.34 -15.72 2.01
N ARG A 405 -30.74 -15.35 3.24
CA ARG A 405 -32.11 -14.99 3.58
C ARG A 405 -32.24 -13.50 3.82
N ARG A 406 -33.36 -12.91 3.36
CA ARG A 406 -33.58 -11.46 3.42
C ARG A 406 -33.69 -10.97 4.87
N GLU A 407 -34.30 -11.76 5.75
CA GLU A 407 -34.41 -11.45 7.18
C GLU A 407 -33.06 -11.36 7.90
N ASP A 408 -32.02 -12.01 7.38
CA ASP A 408 -30.68 -12.03 7.98
C ASP A 408 -29.78 -10.87 7.51
N GLN A 409 -30.20 -10.10 6.50
CA GLN A 409 -29.37 -9.06 5.89
C GLN A 409 -28.99 -7.95 6.88
N ALA A 410 -29.94 -7.51 7.70
CA ALA A 410 -29.70 -6.49 8.71
C ALA A 410 -28.70 -6.96 9.78
N LEU A 411 -28.84 -8.21 10.24
CA LEU A 411 -27.90 -8.83 11.17
C LEU A 411 -26.51 -8.96 10.53
N THR A 412 -26.43 -9.40 9.28
CA THR A 412 -25.17 -9.58 8.56
C THR A 412 -24.43 -8.26 8.40
N ARG A 413 -25.13 -7.19 8.03
CA ARG A 413 -24.55 -5.83 8.00
C ARG A 413 -24.06 -5.41 9.39
N GLN A 414 -24.83 -5.67 10.43
CA GLN A 414 -24.43 -5.35 11.80
C GLN A 414 -23.18 -6.13 12.23
N VAL A 415 -23.08 -7.41 11.87
CA VAL A 415 -21.90 -8.24 12.13
C VAL A 415 -20.67 -7.76 11.36
N ALA A 416 -20.84 -7.30 10.11
CA ALA A 416 -19.76 -6.66 9.36
C ALA A 416 -19.24 -5.39 10.06
N ILE A 417 -20.13 -4.56 10.59
CA ILE A 417 -19.75 -3.38 11.39
C ILE A 417 -19.02 -3.82 12.68
N ARG A 418 -19.49 -4.87 13.36
CA ARG A 418 -18.81 -5.44 14.53
C ARG A 418 -17.41 -5.96 14.20
N PHE A 419 -17.20 -6.52 13.00
CA PHE A 419 -15.86 -6.91 12.53
C PHE A 419 -14.94 -5.70 12.44
N VAL A 420 -15.41 -4.59 11.85
CA VAL A 420 -14.64 -3.33 11.80
C VAL A 420 -14.34 -2.83 13.22
N GLN A 421 -15.32 -2.85 14.13
CA GLN A 421 -15.12 -2.48 15.54
C GLN A 421 -14.03 -3.34 16.20
N PHE A 422 -14.08 -4.66 16.02
CA PHE A 422 -13.08 -5.59 16.53
C PHE A 422 -11.69 -5.28 15.98
N VAL A 423 -11.57 -5.11 14.66
CA VAL A 423 -10.29 -4.79 13.99
C VAL A 423 -9.65 -3.51 14.56
N LEU A 424 -10.45 -2.48 14.85
CA LEU A 424 -9.98 -1.20 15.42
C LEU A 424 -9.80 -1.22 16.94
N SER A 425 -10.40 -2.20 17.63
CA SER A 425 -10.27 -2.37 19.07
C SER A 425 -8.85 -2.77 19.47
N GLU A 426 -8.48 -2.53 20.72
CA GLU A 426 -7.17 -2.98 21.22
C GLU A 426 -6.95 -4.48 21.01
N GLN A 427 -7.99 -5.32 21.19
CA GLN A 427 -7.90 -6.77 21.00
C GLN A 427 -7.58 -7.15 19.55
N GLY A 428 -8.19 -6.49 18.57
CA GLY A 428 -7.87 -6.70 17.16
C GLY A 428 -6.47 -6.18 16.81
N GLN A 429 -6.07 -5.06 17.40
CA GLN A 429 -4.74 -4.47 17.19
C GLN A 429 -3.60 -5.37 17.70
N ARG A 430 -3.81 -6.12 18.79
CA ARG A 430 -2.82 -7.08 19.31
C ARG A 430 -2.42 -8.14 18.27
N LEU A 431 -3.35 -8.55 17.40
CA LEU A 431 -3.09 -9.56 16.36
C LEU A 431 -1.94 -9.17 15.42
N TRP A 432 -1.74 -7.86 15.20
CA TRP A 432 -0.73 -7.36 14.27
C TRP A 432 0.71 -7.60 14.73
N CYS A 433 0.96 -7.53 16.04
CA CYS A 433 2.33 -7.40 16.57
C CYS A 433 2.68 -8.36 17.70
N TYR A 434 1.71 -9.06 18.30
CA TYR A 434 1.98 -9.98 19.40
C TYR A 434 2.64 -11.28 18.92
N GLU A 435 3.38 -11.94 19.82
CA GLU A 435 3.80 -13.33 19.60
C GLU A 435 2.59 -14.27 19.59
N PRO A 436 2.61 -15.34 18.78
CA PRO A 436 1.53 -16.32 18.75
C PRO A 436 1.42 -17.13 20.04
N GLY A 437 0.20 -17.51 20.39
CA GLY A 437 -0.07 -18.45 21.48
C GLY A 437 -0.03 -17.85 22.89
N ILE A 438 0.17 -16.54 23.04
CA ILE A 438 0.13 -15.86 24.33
C ILE A 438 -1.29 -15.97 24.93
N LYS A 439 -1.36 -16.40 26.19
CA LYS A 439 -2.59 -16.52 26.97
C LYS A 439 -2.56 -15.63 28.21
N ASP A 440 -3.72 -15.14 28.62
CA ASP A 440 -3.89 -14.48 29.91
C ASP A 440 -3.96 -15.48 31.07
N SER A 441 -4.15 -14.96 32.30
CA SER A 441 -4.27 -15.77 33.51
C SER A 441 -5.51 -16.67 33.54
N ALA A 442 -6.53 -16.40 32.71
CA ALA A 442 -7.69 -17.26 32.54
C ALA A 442 -7.45 -18.35 31.47
N GLY A 443 -6.29 -18.36 30.83
CA GLY A 443 -5.94 -19.29 29.75
C GLY A 443 -6.50 -18.89 28.39
N GLU A 444 -7.05 -17.68 28.25
CA GLU A 444 -7.62 -17.15 27.02
C GLU A 444 -6.52 -16.56 26.13
N LEU A 445 -6.60 -16.81 24.82
CA LEU A 445 -5.67 -16.22 23.86
C LEU A 445 -5.87 -14.70 23.78
N ILE A 446 -4.79 -13.93 23.95
CA ILE A 446 -4.82 -12.46 23.92
C ILE A 446 -4.19 -11.83 22.67
N GLY A 447 -3.72 -12.65 21.73
CA GLY A 447 -3.08 -12.25 20.48
C GLY A 447 -3.30 -13.29 19.39
N PRO A 448 -2.41 -13.38 18.39
CA PRO A 448 -2.51 -14.38 17.34
C PRO A 448 -2.34 -15.79 17.91
N GLU A 449 -2.92 -16.76 17.23
CA GLU A 449 -2.87 -18.16 17.60
C GLU A 449 -1.69 -18.89 16.96
N LYS A 450 -1.44 -18.65 15.67
CA LYS A 450 -0.52 -19.44 14.86
C LYS A 450 0.57 -18.61 14.18
N TYR A 451 0.23 -17.44 13.67
CA TYR A 451 1.12 -16.64 12.83
C TYR A 451 1.46 -15.30 13.47
N THR A 452 2.75 -14.96 13.52
CA THR A 452 3.18 -13.59 13.80
C THR A 452 2.96 -12.73 12.55
N LEU A 453 2.15 -11.68 12.66
CA LEU A 453 1.83 -10.83 11.50
C LEU A 453 2.87 -9.73 11.22
N ARG A 454 3.71 -9.36 12.21
CA ARG A 454 4.83 -8.41 12.10
C ARG A 454 4.41 -7.05 11.51
N ARG A 455 3.19 -6.58 11.83
CA ARG A 455 2.68 -5.28 11.38
C ARG A 455 2.56 -4.31 12.56
N LEU A 456 2.59 -3.02 12.24
CA LEU A 456 2.54 -1.94 13.24
C LEU A 456 1.08 -1.57 13.54
N PRO A 457 0.58 -1.79 14.77
CA PRO A 457 -0.75 -1.34 15.15
C PRO A 457 -0.95 0.15 14.88
N ILE A 458 -2.13 0.56 14.42
CA ILE A 458 -2.41 1.98 14.18
C ILE A 458 -2.72 2.74 15.48
N ARG A 459 -3.07 2.02 16.55
CA ARG A 459 -3.62 2.59 17.79
C ARG A 459 -2.51 3.18 18.68
N ARG A 460 -2.70 4.42 19.14
CA ARG A 460 -1.73 5.20 19.94
C ARG A 460 -1.24 4.51 21.21
N THR A 461 -2.07 3.67 21.83
CA THR A 461 -1.76 2.93 23.06
C THR A 461 -0.63 1.92 22.92
N PHE A 462 -0.27 1.52 21.69
CA PHE A 462 0.83 0.58 21.45
C PHE A 462 2.22 1.24 21.49
N TYR A 463 2.31 2.57 21.62
CA TYR A 463 3.57 3.32 21.47
C TYR A 463 3.83 4.24 22.68
N PRO A 464 5.11 4.57 22.98
CA PRO A 464 5.47 5.45 24.09
C PRO A 464 4.75 6.79 24.04
N SER A 465 4.37 7.34 25.19
CA SER A 465 3.65 8.62 25.28
C SER A 465 4.04 9.39 26.53
N THR A 466 4.00 10.72 26.45
CA THR A 466 4.12 11.58 27.63
C THR A 466 2.86 11.56 28.50
N GLN A 467 1.75 11.02 27.98
CA GLN A 467 0.50 10.91 28.72
C GLN A 467 0.48 9.64 29.59
N PRO A 468 0.29 9.74 30.92
CA PRO A 468 0.42 8.59 31.83
C PRO A 468 -0.47 7.39 31.48
N ALA A 469 -1.73 7.62 31.12
CA ALA A 469 -2.67 6.54 30.78
C ALA A 469 -2.23 5.77 29.52
N ILE A 470 -1.81 6.49 28.48
CA ILE A 470 -1.30 5.90 27.24
C ILE A 470 0.03 5.17 27.47
N GLN A 471 0.91 5.75 28.29
CA GLN A 471 2.18 5.12 28.64
C GLN A 471 1.98 3.82 29.43
N ALA A 472 1.03 3.79 30.36
CA ALA A 472 0.67 2.58 31.09
C ALA A 472 0.10 1.50 30.16
N ALA A 473 -0.76 1.88 29.20
CA ALA A 473 -1.26 0.97 28.17
C ALA A 473 -0.11 0.41 27.32
N HIS A 474 0.80 1.25 26.83
CA HIS A 474 1.98 0.81 26.08
C HIS A 474 2.83 -0.18 26.87
N ALA A 475 3.12 0.12 28.14
CA ALA A 475 3.89 -0.76 29.01
C ALA A 475 3.26 -2.16 29.16
N SER A 476 1.92 -2.25 29.12
CA SER A 476 1.21 -3.54 29.16
C SER A 476 1.39 -4.39 27.90
N HIS A 477 1.72 -3.77 26.76
CA HIS A 477 1.94 -4.46 25.49
C HIS A 477 3.39 -4.95 25.33
N VAL A 478 4.37 -4.27 25.94
CA VAL A 478 5.81 -4.49 25.72
C VAL A 478 6.24 -5.96 25.93
N ALA A 479 5.66 -6.65 26.90
CA ALA A 479 6.00 -8.04 27.21
C ALA A 479 5.53 -9.07 26.16
N HIS A 480 4.71 -8.64 25.19
CA HIS A 480 4.00 -9.54 24.27
C HIS A 480 4.31 -9.28 22.80
N VAL A 481 4.89 -8.11 22.47
CA VAL A 481 5.16 -7.69 21.09
C VAL A 481 6.47 -8.29 20.57
N VAL A 482 6.48 -8.64 19.29
CA VAL A 482 7.66 -9.25 18.65
C VAL A 482 8.70 -8.20 18.26
N ASP A 483 8.26 -6.97 17.98
CA ASP A 483 9.11 -5.84 17.63
C ASP A 483 9.16 -4.84 18.80
N ASN A 484 10.31 -4.20 19.02
CA ASN A 484 10.43 -3.14 20.01
C ASN A 484 9.70 -1.87 19.52
N LEU A 485 8.41 -1.76 19.83
CA LEU A 485 7.57 -0.62 19.43
C LEU A 485 7.98 0.71 20.10
N ALA A 486 8.93 0.72 21.04
CA ALA A 486 9.51 1.94 21.60
C ALA A 486 10.75 2.43 20.83
N ASP A 487 11.27 1.66 19.88
CA ASP A 487 12.36 2.10 19.02
C ASP A 487 11.84 3.22 18.08
N PRO A 488 12.45 4.42 18.07
CA PRO A 488 11.99 5.54 17.24
C PRO A 488 12.09 5.29 15.73
N THR A 489 12.79 4.24 15.29
CA THR A 489 12.86 3.81 13.88
C THR A 489 11.74 2.83 13.51
N ILE A 490 11.00 2.33 14.50
CA ILE A 490 9.85 1.42 14.36
C ILE A 490 8.55 2.14 14.72
N ASP A 491 8.56 2.99 15.75
CA ASP A 491 7.40 3.76 16.21
C ASP A 491 6.88 4.67 15.07
N PRO A 492 5.68 4.41 14.51
CA PRO A 492 5.11 5.19 13.43
C PRO A 492 4.85 6.64 13.84
N TYR A 493 4.57 6.92 15.11
CA TYR A 493 4.37 8.29 15.58
C TYR A 493 5.68 9.06 15.68
N ALA A 494 6.79 8.39 16.00
CA ALA A 494 8.13 8.98 15.96
C ALA A 494 8.60 9.21 14.51
N VAL A 495 8.48 8.19 13.65
CA VAL A 495 8.83 8.27 12.22
C VAL A 495 8.06 9.40 11.53
N ALA A 496 6.77 9.53 11.83
CA ALA A 496 5.92 10.58 11.31
C ALA A 496 6.42 12.01 11.63
N THR A 497 7.19 12.22 12.70
CA THR A 497 7.71 13.57 13.02
C THR A 497 8.82 14.03 12.08
N GLN A 498 9.41 13.12 11.30
CA GLN A 498 10.61 13.38 10.50
C GLN A 498 10.33 13.48 9.00
N PHE A 499 9.13 13.09 8.56
CA PHE A 499 8.73 13.13 7.16
C PHE A 499 7.26 13.52 7.05
N VAL A 500 6.95 14.60 6.34
CA VAL A 500 5.59 15.07 6.05
C VAL A 500 5.24 14.83 4.60
N TYR A 501 4.12 14.15 4.36
CA TYR A 501 3.61 13.89 3.01
C TYR A 501 2.72 15.03 2.49
N TYR A 502 3.19 15.75 1.50
CA TYR A 502 2.42 16.77 0.78
C TYR A 502 1.79 16.22 -0.50
N ARG A 503 0.49 15.88 -0.48
CA ARG A 503 -0.22 15.31 -1.65
C ARG A 503 0.02 16.08 -2.95
N ARG A 504 0.15 17.41 -2.91
CA ARG A 504 0.38 18.26 -4.10
C ARG A 504 1.68 17.90 -4.82
N TRP A 505 2.70 17.47 -4.08
CA TRP A 505 4.05 17.24 -4.60
C TRP A 505 4.12 15.99 -5.47
N THR A 506 3.53 14.88 -5.05
CA THR A 506 3.68 13.59 -5.76
C THR A 506 2.39 12.81 -5.94
N GLY A 507 1.29 13.18 -5.28
CA GLY A 507 0.07 12.37 -5.26
C GLY A 507 -0.59 12.20 -6.62
N ASP A 508 -0.58 13.24 -7.46
CA ASP A 508 -1.07 13.13 -8.85
C ASP A 508 -0.04 12.49 -9.79
N HIS A 509 1.22 12.38 -9.34
CA HIS A 509 2.32 11.76 -10.06
C HIS A 509 2.42 10.27 -9.80
N PHE A 510 1.81 9.74 -8.73
CA PHE A 510 1.90 8.35 -8.33
C PHE A 510 1.69 7.35 -9.49
N GLY A 511 0.68 7.60 -10.33
CA GLY A 511 0.41 6.76 -11.50
C GLY A 511 1.48 6.85 -12.58
N VAL A 512 1.95 8.05 -12.91
CA VAL A 512 2.95 8.27 -13.98
C VAL A 512 4.37 7.94 -13.53
N LEU A 513 4.70 8.05 -12.24
CA LEU A 513 5.99 7.62 -11.70
C LEU A 513 6.26 6.13 -11.98
N ARG A 514 5.23 5.29 -11.91
CA ARG A 514 5.31 3.86 -12.26
C ARG A 514 5.73 3.66 -13.72
N ASP A 515 5.15 4.44 -14.62
CA ASP A 515 5.46 4.42 -16.05
C ASP A 515 6.86 4.95 -16.35
N ILE A 516 7.24 6.06 -15.70
CA ILE A 516 8.56 6.68 -15.85
C ILE A 516 9.63 5.67 -15.44
N VAL A 517 9.51 5.07 -14.25
CA VAL A 517 10.48 4.05 -13.78
C VAL A 517 10.53 2.86 -14.72
N ARG A 518 9.38 2.41 -15.25
CA ARG A 518 9.35 1.32 -16.23
C ARG A 518 10.11 1.68 -17.51
N ALA A 519 9.82 2.83 -18.13
CA ALA A 519 10.50 3.26 -19.35
C ALA A 519 12.01 3.53 -19.11
N MET A 520 12.33 4.16 -17.98
CA MET A 520 13.66 4.64 -17.61
C MET A 520 14.61 3.53 -17.15
N CYS A 521 14.12 2.59 -16.34
CA CYS A 521 14.95 1.61 -15.64
C CYS A 521 14.71 0.15 -16.07
N MET A 522 13.55 -0.17 -16.64
CA MET A 522 13.19 -1.55 -17.02
C MET A 522 13.29 -1.75 -18.53
N ASP A 523 12.47 -1.04 -19.30
CA ASP A 523 12.41 -1.18 -20.76
C ASP A 523 13.72 -0.68 -21.43
N SER A 524 14.46 0.20 -20.76
CA SER A 524 15.79 0.70 -21.17
C SER A 524 16.92 0.21 -20.23
N GLY A 525 16.66 -0.85 -19.46
CA GLY A 525 17.50 -1.26 -18.32
C GLY A 525 18.89 -1.76 -18.72
N ASP A 526 19.02 -2.49 -19.82
CA ASP A 526 20.31 -3.01 -20.28
C ASP A 526 21.23 -1.88 -20.74
N GLU A 527 20.69 -0.91 -21.49
CA GLU A 527 21.41 0.29 -21.88
C GLU A 527 21.77 1.15 -20.67
N LEU A 528 20.85 1.30 -19.70
CA LEU A 528 21.11 2.03 -18.45
C LEU A 528 22.29 1.43 -17.69
N LYS A 529 22.28 0.11 -17.45
CA LYS A 529 23.36 -0.59 -16.74
C LYS A 529 24.70 -0.46 -17.47
N SER A 530 24.68 -0.51 -18.80
CA SER A 530 25.87 -0.36 -19.63
C SER A 530 26.43 1.06 -19.55
N ALA A 531 25.56 2.07 -19.65
CA ALA A 531 25.92 3.48 -19.53
C ALA A 531 26.47 3.81 -18.13
N TRP A 532 25.85 3.29 -17.08
CA TRP A 532 26.28 3.48 -15.70
C TRP A 532 27.68 2.90 -15.45
N ARG A 533 27.95 1.69 -15.95
CA ARG A 533 29.28 1.08 -15.90
C ARG A 533 30.32 1.90 -16.67
N ALA A 534 29.98 2.34 -17.89
CA ALA A 534 30.88 3.15 -18.71
C ALA A 534 31.20 4.49 -18.03
N ALA A 535 30.20 5.16 -17.47
CA ALA A 535 30.37 6.41 -16.73
C ALA A 535 31.28 6.22 -15.49
N HIS A 536 31.07 5.14 -14.72
CA HIS A 536 31.90 4.85 -13.56
C HIS A 536 33.35 4.53 -13.94
N GLN A 537 33.57 3.76 -15.01
CA GLN A 537 34.92 3.47 -15.51
C GLN A 537 35.65 4.74 -15.99
N ARG A 538 34.94 5.66 -16.68
CA ARG A 538 35.48 6.97 -17.05
C ARG A 538 35.84 7.80 -15.81
N ALA A 539 35.03 7.75 -14.75
CA ALA A 539 35.30 8.44 -13.49
C ALA A 539 36.56 7.93 -12.77
N ILE A 540 36.81 6.60 -12.80
CA ILE A 540 38.05 6.02 -12.27
C ILE A 540 39.25 6.41 -13.14
N ALA A 541 39.11 6.35 -14.47
CA ALA A 541 40.20 6.60 -15.43
C ALA A 541 40.61 8.08 -15.53
N SER A 542 39.71 9.00 -15.19
CA SER A 542 39.97 10.44 -15.17
C SER A 542 39.33 11.04 -13.92
N PRO A 543 39.97 10.91 -12.74
CA PRO A 543 39.49 11.55 -11.51
C PRO A 543 39.35 13.06 -11.77
N ALA A 544 38.14 13.59 -11.70
CA ALA A 544 37.89 14.97 -12.10
C ALA A 544 38.64 16.00 -11.23
N ASP A 545 38.95 17.13 -11.86
CA ASP A 545 39.18 18.43 -11.21
C ASP A 545 38.15 18.67 -10.10
N PRO A 546 38.55 18.96 -8.84
CA PRO A 546 37.64 19.20 -7.72
C PRO A 546 36.58 20.30 -7.97
N SER A 547 36.80 21.17 -8.96
CA SER A 547 35.87 22.25 -9.33
C SER A 547 34.76 21.85 -10.30
N ARG A 548 34.80 20.63 -10.87
CA ARG A 548 33.75 20.06 -11.71
C ARG A 548 33.26 18.75 -11.10
N PRO A 549 32.06 18.71 -10.48
CA PRO A 549 31.42 17.45 -10.15
C PRO A 549 31.37 16.56 -11.40
N PHE A 550 31.54 15.25 -11.24
CA PHE A 550 31.27 14.32 -12.32
C PHE A 550 29.79 14.44 -12.67
N ASP A 551 29.47 15.22 -13.70
CA ASP A 551 28.17 15.23 -14.33
C ASP A 551 27.99 13.86 -14.95
N TYR A 552 27.39 12.93 -14.20
CA TYR A 552 26.87 11.73 -14.80
C TYR A 552 25.89 12.20 -15.89
N PRO A 553 26.11 11.87 -17.19
CA PRO A 553 25.37 12.44 -18.32
C PRO A 553 23.88 12.04 -18.42
N PHE A 554 23.29 11.63 -17.29
CA PHE A 554 21.89 11.25 -17.14
C PHE A 554 20.99 12.42 -16.68
N SER A 555 21.51 13.65 -16.59
CA SER A 555 20.91 14.76 -15.82
C SER A 555 19.70 15.47 -16.42
N ALA A 556 19.31 15.16 -17.67
CA ALA A 556 18.15 15.76 -18.30
C ALA A 556 17.07 14.71 -18.56
N LEU A 557 15.88 14.96 -18.02
CA LEU A 557 14.69 14.20 -18.38
C LEU A 557 14.31 14.49 -19.84
N PRO A 558 13.84 13.48 -20.59
CA PRO A 558 13.65 13.61 -22.02
C PRO A 558 12.51 14.57 -22.38
N THR A 559 12.65 15.24 -23.52
CA THR A 559 11.55 15.89 -24.23
C THR A 559 11.13 15.01 -25.39
N VAL A 560 9.85 14.64 -25.46
CA VAL A 560 9.33 13.68 -26.43
C VAL A 560 8.23 14.28 -27.30
N LYS A 561 8.13 13.78 -28.53
CA LYS A 561 7.03 14.09 -29.45
C LYS A 561 5.98 12.99 -29.37
N ILE A 562 4.76 13.33 -28.97
CA ILE A 562 3.65 12.39 -28.74
C ILE A 562 2.43 12.88 -29.50
N ARG A 563 1.65 12.00 -30.12
CA ARG A 563 0.34 12.30 -30.72
C ARG A 563 -0.79 12.02 -29.73
N ASP A 564 -1.78 12.88 -29.72
CA ASP A 564 -3.04 12.60 -29.03
C ASP A 564 -3.94 11.66 -29.85
N LYS A 565 -5.13 11.35 -29.31
CA LYS A 565 -6.11 10.46 -29.93
C LYS A 565 -6.66 11.02 -31.25
N GLU A 566 -6.61 12.34 -31.44
CA GLU A 566 -6.96 13.02 -32.68
C GLU A 566 -5.81 13.08 -33.70
N GLY A 567 -4.65 12.50 -33.35
CA GLY A 567 -3.46 12.44 -34.21
C GLY A 567 -2.62 13.73 -34.22
N LYS A 568 -2.91 14.69 -33.34
CA LYS A 568 -2.16 15.95 -33.25
C LYS A 568 -0.90 15.75 -32.42
N GLU A 569 0.24 16.15 -33.00
CA GLU A 569 1.53 16.07 -32.35
C GLU A 569 1.75 17.20 -31.33
N ALA A 570 2.30 16.83 -30.17
CA ALA A 570 2.78 17.73 -29.13
C ALA A 570 4.22 17.37 -28.76
N THR A 571 5.09 18.37 -28.61
CA THR A 571 6.43 18.21 -28.07
C THR A 571 6.40 18.59 -26.60
N LEU A 572 6.56 17.62 -25.71
CA LEU A 572 6.37 17.79 -24.27
C LEU A 572 7.63 17.37 -23.51
N PRO A 573 8.21 18.27 -22.68
CA PRO A 573 9.27 17.88 -21.77
C PRO A 573 8.69 16.98 -20.67
N LEU A 574 9.44 15.99 -20.19
CA LEU A 574 9.06 15.24 -18.98
C LEU A 574 9.49 16.03 -17.75
N THR A 575 8.54 16.71 -17.10
CA THR A 575 8.78 17.51 -15.88
C THR A 575 7.72 17.22 -14.83
N TRP A 576 7.89 17.78 -13.64
CA TRP A 576 6.86 17.77 -12.60
C TRP A 576 5.51 18.33 -13.11
N ARG A 577 5.53 19.35 -13.97
CA ARG A 577 4.27 19.97 -14.47
C ARG A 577 3.56 19.09 -15.48
N THR A 578 4.30 18.49 -16.40
CA THR A 578 3.75 17.81 -17.58
C THR A 578 3.50 16.32 -17.38
N ALA A 579 4.23 15.64 -16.51
CA ALA A 579 4.16 14.18 -16.38
C ALA A 579 2.74 13.66 -16.08
N PRO A 580 1.99 14.20 -15.09
CA PRO A 580 0.62 13.73 -14.85
C PRO A 580 -0.32 13.97 -16.03
N ASP A 581 -0.12 15.07 -16.75
CA ASP A 581 -0.97 15.44 -17.89
C ASP A 581 -0.66 14.60 -19.13
N ILE A 582 0.59 14.18 -19.33
CA ILE A 582 0.96 13.20 -20.37
C ILE A 582 0.17 11.90 -20.15
N ARG A 583 0.20 11.34 -18.93
CA ARG A 583 -0.53 10.11 -18.61
C ARG A 583 -2.05 10.26 -18.75
N ARG A 584 -2.61 11.44 -18.45
CA ARG A 584 -4.06 11.69 -18.52
C ARG A 584 -4.57 11.86 -19.95
N ASN A 585 -3.79 12.53 -20.80
CA ASN A 585 -4.28 13.03 -22.08
C ASN A 585 -3.82 12.19 -23.29
N PHE A 586 -2.79 11.35 -23.12
CA PHE A 586 -2.20 10.59 -24.22
C PHE A 586 -2.33 9.07 -23.99
N GLU A 587 -2.35 8.31 -25.08
CA GLU A 587 -2.44 6.85 -25.03
C GLU A 587 -1.17 6.25 -24.41
N SER A 588 -1.35 5.28 -23.50
CA SER A 588 -0.25 4.66 -22.74
C SER A 588 0.85 4.09 -23.62
N ILE A 589 0.47 3.38 -24.68
CA ILE A 589 1.41 2.78 -25.62
C ILE A 589 2.28 3.82 -26.33
N GLU A 590 1.75 5.02 -26.54
CA GLU A 590 2.43 6.05 -27.31
C GLU A 590 3.50 6.76 -26.49
N TYR A 591 3.15 7.33 -25.33
CA TYR A 591 4.14 8.02 -24.52
C TYR A 591 5.19 7.05 -23.97
N MET A 592 4.82 5.80 -23.63
CA MET A 592 5.78 4.79 -23.17
C MET A 592 6.82 4.46 -24.24
N ARG A 593 6.38 4.33 -25.49
CA ARG A 593 7.28 4.07 -26.62
C ARG A 593 8.27 5.22 -26.79
N GLU A 594 7.80 6.46 -26.77
CA GLU A 594 8.66 7.63 -26.99
C GLU A 594 9.60 7.90 -25.81
N TRP A 595 9.16 7.74 -24.56
CA TRP A 595 10.04 7.79 -23.40
C TRP A 595 11.13 6.71 -23.45
N THR A 596 10.77 5.46 -23.76
CA THR A 596 11.74 4.36 -23.86
C THR A 596 12.79 4.63 -24.95
N LYS A 597 12.37 5.09 -26.14
CA LYS A 597 13.32 5.48 -27.20
C LYS A 597 14.26 6.59 -26.75
N ALA A 598 13.73 7.61 -26.07
CA ALA A 598 14.52 8.74 -25.61
C ALA A 598 15.55 8.32 -24.55
N PHE A 599 15.16 7.52 -23.56
CA PHE A 599 16.09 7.00 -22.55
C PHE A 599 17.17 6.09 -23.16
N ARG A 600 16.81 5.16 -24.06
CA ARG A 600 17.79 4.33 -24.77
C ARG A 600 18.78 5.18 -25.58
N ALA A 601 18.31 6.22 -26.26
CA ALA A 601 19.18 7.11 -27.01
C ALA A 601 20.15 7.87 -26.09
N GLN A 602 19.66 8.36 -24.95
CA GLN A 602 20.47 9.02 -23.92
C GLN A 602 21.55 8.06 -23.39
N TYR A 603 21.19 6.85 -22.97
CA TYR A 603 22.14 5.86 -22.45
C TYR A 603 23.14 5.38 -23.52
N GLY A 604 22.67 5.23 -24.76
CA GLY A 604 23.52 4.89 -25.91
C GLY A 604 24.55 5.96 -26.24
N ALA A 605 24.26 7.24 -25.99
CA ALA A 605 25.23 8.33 -26.17
C ALA A 605 26.36 8.31 -25.14
N ILE A 606 26.13 7.71 -23.97
CA ILE A 606 27.11 7.61 -22.87
C ILE A 606 28.06 6.43 -23.09
N THR A 607 27.59 5.37 -23.74
CA THR A 607 28.39 4.16 -24.00
C THR A 607 29.30 4.31 -25.22
N LYS A 608 28.90 5.14 -26.19
CA LYS A 608 29.77 5.60 -27.28
C LYS A 608 30.86 6.53 -26.74
#